data_AF-A0A085WG35-F1
#
_entry.id   AF-A0A085WG35-F1
#
_cell.length_a   1.000
_cell.length_b   1.000
_cell.length_c   1.000
_cell.angle_alpha   90.00
_cell.angle_beta   90.00
_cell.angle_gamma   90.00
#
_symmetry.space_group_name_H-M   'P 1'
#
loop_
_entity.id
_entity.type
_entity.pdbx_description
1 polymer ?
#
loop_
_entity_poly.entity_id
_entity_poly.type
_entity_poly.pdbx_seq_one_letter_code
_entity_poly.pdbx_strand_id
1 'polypeptide(L)'
;MNRFLAILPFVGFLFLLGCGGPKSGDSCNVSGYICSSETEALECRQNQWRTLPCRGGLGCSESAGTIRCDTSANVAGDNCALSAEGRGLCRADGLAVLECRLGVLVETETCRACSASGSQIACQK
;
A
#
# COMPACT_ATOMS: atom_id res chain seq x y z
N MET A 1 -49.68 16.67 43.51
CA MET A 1 -48.69 17.69 43.94
C MET A 1 -47.54 16.93 44.58
N ASN A 2 -46.27 16.99 44.21
CA ASN A 2 -45.45 18.15 43.85
C ASN A 2 -44.26 17.70 42.96
N ARG A 3 -43.79 18.61 42.12
CA ARG A 3 -42.76 18.43 41.07
C ARG A 3 -41.39 18.73 41.67
N PHE A 4 -40.39 17.90 41.41
CA PHE A 4 -38.99 18.32 41.48
C PHE A 4 -38.23 17.80 40.26
N LEU A 5 -37.88 18.76 39.40
CA LEU A 5 -36.89 18.66 38.33
C LEU A 5 -35.52 18.38 38.94
N ALA A 6 -34.82 17.36 38.44
CA ALA A 6 -33.37 17.26 38.55
C ALA A 6 -32.80 16.80 37.22
N ILE A 7 -31.99 17.68 36.66
CA ILE A 7 -31.36 17.66 35.35
C ILE A 7 -30.14 16.71 35.41
N LEU A 8 -29.88 16.00 34.31
CA LEU A 8 -28.73 15.11 34.05
C LEU A 8 -27.37 15.75 34.41
N PRO A 9 -26.34 14.92 34.60
CA PRO A 9 -25.31 14.98 33.57
C PRO A 9 -24.93 13.60 33.03
N PHE A 10 -25.05 13.48 31.71
CA PHE A 10 -24.47 12.47 30.85
C PHE A 10 -22.93 12.69 30.89
N VAL A 11 -22.23 12.03 31.81
CA VAL A 11 -20.76 12.09 31.95
C VAL A 11 -20.23 10.67 31.77
N GLY A 12 -19.35 10.33 30.84
CA GLY A 12 -18.75 11.05 29.74
C GLY A 12 -18.09 9.98 28.89
N PHE A 13 -18.50 9.86 27.63
CA PHE A 13 -17.81 8.98 26.66
C PHE A 13 -16.56 9.73 26.21
N LEU A 14 -15.50 9.61 26.99
CA LEU A 14 -14.20 10.24 26.73
C LEU A 14 -13.55 9.53 25.53
N PHE A 15 -13.69 10.21 24.39
CA PHE A 15 -12.83 10.24 23.20
C PHE A 15 -11.76 9.15 23.10
N LEU A 16 -11.99 8.24 22.17
CA LEU A 16 -10.93 7.45 21.54
C LEU A 16 -9.89 8.44 20.99
N LEU A 17 -8.70 8.46 21.62
CA LEU A 17 -7.50 9.08 21.08
C LEU A 17 -7.19 8.39 19.74
N GLY A 18 -7.69 8.97 18.64
CA GLY A 18 -7.41 8.52 17.29
C GLY A 18 -5.97 8.83 16.90
N CYS A 19 -4.99 8.10 17.45
CA CYS A 19 -3.69 7.95 16.81
C CYS A 19 -3.83 6.95 15.66
N GLY A 20 -4.44 7.42 14.56
CA GLY A 20 -4.51 6.68 13.31
C GLY A 20 -3.98 7.57 12.20
N GLY A 21 -2.94 7.12 11.49
CA GLY A 21 -2.56 7.70 10.21
C GLY A 21 -3.68 7.54 9.17
N PRO A 22 -3.54 8.17 7.99
CA PRO A 22 -4.54 8.02 6.95
C PRO A 22 -4.63 6.55 6.49
N LYS A 23 -5.78 6.20 5.91
CA LYS A 23 -6.09 4.86 5.43
C LYS A 23 -6.46 4.89 3.96
N SER A 24 -6.52 3.72 3.35
CA SER A 24 -7.01 3.57 1.97
C SER A 24 -8.39 4.20 1.80
N GLY A 25 -8.57 5.00 0.74
CA GLY A 25 -9.83 5.67 0.45
C GLY A 25 -9.99 7.04 1.10
N ASP A 26 -9.18 7.37 2.12
CA ASP A 26 -9.19 8.71 2.71
C ASP A 26 -8.72 9.76 1.69
N SER A 27 -9.25 10.97 1.81
CA SER A 27 -8.81 12.08 0.98
C SER A 27 -7.39 12.51 1.34
N CYS A 28 -6.63 12.92 0.33
CA CYS A 28 -5.30 13.46 0.48
C CYS A 28 -5.12 14.71 -0.40
N ASN A 29 -4.36 15.67 0.10
CA ASN A 29 -4.06 16.93 -0.58
C ASN A 29 -2.55 17.16 -0.77
N VAL A 30 -1.74 16.14 -0.43
CA VAL A 30 -0.29 16.12 -0.57
C VAL A 30 0.10 15.06 -1.58
N SER A 31 1.16 15.25 -2.35
CA SER A 31 1.74 14.16 -3.14
C SER A 31 2.70 13.34 -2.27
N GLY A 32 2.84 12.05 -2.57
CA GLY A 32 3.86 11.21 -1.95
C GLY A 32 3.31 9.90 -1.41
N TYR A 33 4.12 9.30 -0.54
CA TYR A 33 3.90 7.99 0.02
C TYR A 33 4.05 8.05 1.54
N ILE A 34 3.36 7.16 2.24
CA ILE A 34 3.60 6.88 3.66
C ILE A 34 3.52 5.37 3.90
N CYS A 35 4.13 4.86 4.97
CA CYS A 35 3.82 3.52 5.45
C CYS A 35 2.55 3.57 6.32
N SER A 36 1.52 2.79 5.99
CA SER A 36 0.34 2.60 6.86
C SER A 36 0.53 1.43 7.83
N SER A 37 1.37 0.46 7.46
CA SER A 37 1.81 -0.65 8.29
C SER A 37 3.18 -1.15 7.85
N GLU A 38 3.74 -2.16 8.52
CA GLU A 38 4.99 -2.81 8.09
C GLU A 38 4.86 -3.54 6.75
N THR A 39 3.65 -3.81 6.26
CA THR A 39 3.42 -4.55 5.01
C THR A 39 2.67 -3.74 3.96
N GLU A 40 2.37 -2.47 4.23
CA GLU A 40 1.57 -1.62 3.36
C GLU A 40 2.08 -0.19 3.34
N ALA A 41 2.20 0.36 2.13
CA ALA A 41 2.33 1.78 1.90
C ALA A 41 1.01 2.37 1.39
N LEU A 42 0.83 3.67 1.54
CA LEU A 42 -0.20 4.44 0.86
C LEU A 42 0.47 5.40 -0.12
N GLU A 43 -0.08 5.48 -1.34
CA GLU A 43 0.25 6.50 -2.33
C GLU A 43 -0.93 7.47 -2.43
N CYS A 44 -0.69 8.78 -2.33
CA CYS A 44 -1.73 9.76 -2.64
C CYS A 44 -1.83 9.92 -4.15
N ARG A 45 -2.94 9.43 -4.73
CA ARG A 45 -3.20 9.48 -6.17
C ARG A 45 -4.61 10.01 -6.40
N GLN A 46 -4.74 11.05 -7.22
CA GLN A 46 -6.03 11.68 -7.53
C GLN A 46 -6.81 12.12 -6.28
N ASN A 47 -6.11 12.73 -5.32
CA ASN A 47 -6.64 13.19 -4.04
C ASN A 47 -7.21 12.09 -3.13
N GLN A 48 -6.84 10.83 -3.37
CA GLN A 48 -7.20 9.71 -2.51
C GLN A 48 -5.99 8.83 -2.19
N TRP A 49 -5.93 8.35 -0.96
CA TRP A 49 -4.93 7.37 -0.54
C TRP A 49 -5.24 6.00 -1.13
N ARG A 50 -4.28 5.43 -1.85
CA ARG A 50 -4.36 4.08 -2.42
C ARG A 50 -3.36 3.18 -1.73
N THR A 51 -3.80 2.01 -1.28
CA THR A 51 -2.92 1.00 -0.69
C THR A 51 -2.01 0.36 -1.73
N LEU A 52 -0.73 0.28 -1.40
CA LEU A 52 0.31 -0.45 -2.10
C LEU A 52 0.83 -1.57 -1.18
N PRO A 53 0.64 -2.84 -1.54
CA PRO A 53 1.21 -3.95 -0.79
C PRO A 53 2.75 -3.91 -0.87
N CYS A 54 3.42 -4.11 0.26
CA CYS A 54 4.86 -4.26 0.38
C CYS A 54 5.14 -5.67 0.92
N ARG A 55 4.83 -6.69 0.12
CA ARG A 55 4.81 -8.09 0.60
C ARG A 55 6.21 -8.69 0.78
N GLY A 56 7.25 -8.05 0.26
CA GLY A 56 8.62 -8.52 0.40
C GLY A 56 9.10 -8.49 1.85
N GLY A 57 10.16 -9.23 2.14
CA GLY A 57 10.62 -9.46 3.51
C GLY A 57 11.07 -8.21 4.26
N LEU A 58 11.43 -7.12 3.56
CA LEU A 58 11.76 -5.84 4.17
C LEU A 58 10.54 -4.95 4.44
N GLY A 59 9.37 -5.33 3.94
CA GLY A 59 8.12 -4.63 4.17
C GLY A 59 8.12 -3.18 3.67
N CYS A 60 7.36 -2.34 4.36
CA CYS A 60 7.41 -0.89 4.23
C CYS A 60 8.29 -0.30 5.33
N SER A 61 9.20 0.60 4.94
CA SER A 61 10.03 1.35 5.88
C SER A 61 10.22 2.80 5.44
N GLU A 62 10.38 3.68 6.40
CA GLU A 62 10.72 5.08 6.16
C GLU A 62 12.17 5.33 6.60
N SER A 63 12.97 5.93 5.71
CA SER A 63 14.35 6.29 6.01
C SER A 63 14.69 7.63 5.36
N ALA A 64 15.13 8.59 6.17
CA ALA A 64 15.51 9.94 5.74
C ALA A 64 14.45 10.63 4.86
N GLY A 65 13.17 10.49 5.22
CA GLY A 65 12.03 11.04 4.46
C GLY A 65 11.73 10.33 3.13
N THR A 66 12.36 9.18 2.88
CA THR A 66 12.05 8.31 1.74
C THR A 66 11.31 7.07 2.22
N ILE A 67 10.15 6.81 1.63
CA ILE A 67 9.43 5.54 1.83
C ILE A 67 10.03 4.48 0.91
N ARG A 68 10.37 3.33 1.49
CA ARG A 68 10.75 2.12 0.76
C ARG A 68 9.68 1.06 0.96
N CYS A 69 9.12 0.59 -0.14
CA CYS A 69 8.18 -0.51 -0.18
C CYS A 69 8.85 -1.68 -0.91
N ASP A 70 9.07 -2.79 -0.20
CA ASP A 70 9.61 -4.00 -0.80
C ASP A 70 8.51 -4.76 -1.56
N THR A 71 8.51 -4.60 -2.88
CA THR A 71 7.52 -5.23 -3.76
C THR A 71 7.97 -6.59 -4.28
N SER A 72 9.08 -7.15 -3.79
CA SER A 72 9.68 -8.38 -4.33
C SER A 72 8.79 -9.63 -4.23
N ALA A 73 7.85 -9.65 -3.29
CA ALA A 73 6.87 -10.73 -3.14
C ALA A 73 5.42 -10.29 -3.48
N ASN A 74 5.26 -9.17 -4.19
CA ASN A 74 3.95 -8.77 -4.68
C ASN A 74 3.44 -9.74 -5.76
N VAL A 75 2.12 -9.85 -5.87
CA VAL A 75 1.45 -10.82 -6.73
C VAL A 75 0.55 -10.13 -7.74
N ALA A 76 0.12 -10.88 -8.76
CA ALA A 76 -0.85 -10.38 -9.72
C ALA A 76 -2.13 -9.89 -9.01
N GLY A 77 -2.65 -8.75 -9.45
CA GLY A 77 -3.79 -8.07 -8.84
C GLY A 77 -3.43 -7.07 -7.74
N ASP A 78 -2.21 -7.11 -7.20
CA ASP A 78 -1.77 -6.08 -6.26
C ASP A 78 -1.68 -4.71 -6.95
N ASN A 79 -2.02 -3.66 -6.21
CA ASN A 79 -1.78 -2.29 -6.68
C ASN A 79 -0.27 -2.03 -6.77
N CYS A 80 0.14 -1.27 -7.77
CA CYS A 80 1.51 -0.78 -7.90
C CYS A 80 1.53 0.75 -7.98
N ALA A 81 2.62 1.33 -7.49
CA ALA A 81 2.84 2.78 -7.48
C ALA A 81 2.79 3.36 -8.90
N LEU A 82 2.39 4.62 -9.04
CA LEU A 82 2.45 5.33 -10.32
C LEU A 82 3.88 5.33 -10.90
N SER A 83 4.89 5.44 -10.02
CA SER A 83 6.31 5.37 -10.39
C SER A 83 6.77 4.00 -10.88
N ALA A 84 5.96 2.95 -10.68
CA ALA A 84 6.25 1.59 -11.11
C ALA A 84 5.57 1.21 -12.44
N GLU A 85 4.76 2.09 -13.03
CA GLU A 85 4.05 1.83 -14.29
C GLU A 85 5.03 1.37 -15.40
N GLY A 86 4.69 0.27 -16.07
CA GLY A 86 5.52 -0.38 -17.08
C GLY A 86 6.75 -1.12 -16.56
N ARG A 87 7.02 -1.12 -15.24
CA ARG A 87 8.10 -1.90 -14.64
C ARG A 87 7.66 -3.33 -14.40
N GLY A 88 8.56 -4.26 -14.70
CA GLY A 88 8.39 -5.68 -14.42
C GLY A 88 8.98 -6.11 -13.08
N LEU A 89 8.45 -7.18 -12.51
CA LEU A 89 9.06 -8.00 -11.47
C LEU A 89 8.84 -9.49 -11.78
N CYS A 90 9.68 -10.35 -11.21
CA CYS A 90 9.42 -11.78 -11.24
C CYS A 90 8.34 -12.15 -10.23
N ARG A 91 7.43 -13.03 -10.63
CA ARG A 91 6.53 -13.71 -9.69
C ARG A 91 7.36 -14.46 -8.65
N ALA A 92 6.86 -14.59 -7.42
CA ALA A 92 7.62 -15.12 -6.30
C ALA A 92 8.18 -16.55 -6.50
N ASP A 93 7.54 -17.36 -7.36
CA ASP A 93 8.00 -18.70 -7.74
C ASP A 93 9.12 -18.68 -8.80
N GLY A 94 9.41 -17.53 -9.39
CA GLY A 94 10.37 -17.36 -10.48
C GLY A 94 9.89 -17.90 -11.82
N LEU A 95 8.59 -18.17 -12.00
CA LEU A 95 8.06 -18.84 -13.19
C LEU A 95 7.19 -17.93 -14.08
N ALA A 96 7.10 -16.65 -13.77
CA ALA A 96 6.40 -15.66 -14.59
C ALA A 96 6.91 -14.24 -14.37
N VAL A 97 6.61 -13.36 -15.32
CA VAL A 97 6.79 -11.91 -15.22
C VAL A 97 5.46 -11.26 -14.87
N LEU A 98 5.47 -10.39 -13.87
CA LEU A 98 4.40 -9.44 -13.60
C LEU A 98 4.85 -8.05 -14.05
N GLU A 99 3.96 -7.28 -14.66
CA GLU A 99 4.20 -5.89 -15.03
C GLU A 99 3.12 -4.99 -14.45
N CYS A 100 3.51 -3.82 -13.95
CA CYS A 100 2.56 -2.81 -13.51
C CYS A 100 1.86 -2.20 -14.73
N ARG A 101 0.56 -2.48 -14.87
CA ARG A 101 -0.30 -1.94 -15.93
C ARG A 101 -1.52 -1.28 -15.30
N LEU A 102 -1.75 -0.01 -15.61
CA LEU A 102 -2.85 0.79 -15.08
C LEU A 102 -2.87 0.80 -13.53
N GLY A 103 -1.69 0.83 -12.92
CA GLY A 103 -1.52 0.78 -11.46
C GLY A 103 -1.88 -0.56 -10.81
N VAL A 104 -1.95 -1.66 -11.56
CA VAL A 104 -2.14 -3.02 -11.04
C VAL A 104 -1.07 -3.94 -11.62
N LEU A 105 -0.54 -4.86 -10.82
CA LEU A 105 0.36 -5.90 -11.31
C LEU A 105 -0.41 -6.94 -12.13
N VAL A 106 0.00 -7.14 -13.37
CA VAL A 106 -0.61 -8.09 -14.30
C VAL A 106 0.46 -9.08 -14.74
N GLU A 107 0.13 -10.37 -14.74
CA GLU A 107 1.00 -11.39 -15.33
C GLU A 107 1.03 -11.23 -16.86
N THR A 108 2.23 -11.07 -17.41
CA THR A 108 2.40 -10.78 -18.84
C THR A 108 3.02 -11.95 -19.61
N GLU A 109 3.82 -12.77 -18.94
CA GLU A 109 4.50 -13.90 -19.57
C GLU A 109 4.81 -15.00 -18.55
N THR A 110 4.70 -16.26 -18.97
CA THR A 110 5.16 -17.43 -18.21
C THR A 110 6.57 -17.84 -18.67
N CYS A 111 7.41 -18.26 -17.73
CA CYS A 111 8.82 -18.55 -17.94
C CYS A 111 9.17 -19.90 -17.28
N ARG A 112 10.22 -20.57 -17.76
CA ARG A 112 10.89 -21.63 -16.99
C ARG A 112 11.71 -21.07 -15.83
N ALA A 113 12.28 -19.89 -16.02
CA ALA A 113 12.99 -19.14 -15.00
C ALA A 113 12.89 -17.64 -15.27
N CYS A 114 12.60 -16.88 -14.24
CA CYS A 114 12.59 -15.43 -14.22
C CYS A 114 13.68 -14.93 -13.28
N SER A 115 14.45 -13.95 -13.74
CA SER A 115 15.47 -13.29 -12.92
C SER A 115 15.43 -11.77 -13.11
N ALA A 116 15.54 -11.03 -12.00
CA ALA A 116 15.67 -9.58 -12.01
C ALA A 116 17.15 -9.17 -11.90
N SER A 117 17.60 -8.28 -12.78
CA SER A 117 18.92 -7.66 -12.71
C SER A 117 18.77 -6.15 -12.83
N GLY A 118 18.88 -5.44 -11.71
CA GLY A 118 18.55 -4.02 -11.64
C GLY A 118 17.09 -3.78 -12.03
N SER A 119 16.85 -3.03 -13.10
CA SER A 119 15.51 -2.76 -13.65
C SER A 119 15.11 -3.70 -14.79
N GLN A 120 15.98 -4.62 -15.20
CA GLN A 120 15.71 -5.56 -16.28
C GLN A 120 15.15 -6.86 -15.72
N ILE A 121 14.10 -7.36 -16.35
CA ILE A 121 13.54 -8.69 -16.09
C ILE A 121 13.92 -9.59 -17.25
N ALA A 122 14.59 -10.69 -16.95
CA ALA A 122 14.88 -11.73 -17.93
C ALA A 122 13.93 -12.90 -17.72
N CYS A 123 13.17 -13.24 -18.78
CA CYS A 123 12.29 -14.40 -18.84
C CYS A 123 12.93 -15.45 -19.76
N GLN A 124 13.25 -16.61 -19.20
CA GLN A 124 13.81 -17.75 -19.94
C GLN A 124 12.68 -18.74 -20.27
N LYS A 125 12.59 -19.17 -21.53
CA LYS A 125 11.52 -20.05 -22.04
C LYS A 125 11.84 -21.54 -22.00
#